data_AF-A0A0L8HTW8-F1
#
_entry.id   AF-A0A0L8HTW8-F1
#
_cell.length_a   1.000
_cell.length_b   1.000
_cell.length_c   1.000
_cell.angle_alpha   90.00
_cell.angle_beta   90.00
_cell.angle_gamma   90.00
#
_symmetry.space_group_name_H-M   'P 1'
#
loop_
_entity.id
_entity.type
_entity.pdbx_description
1 polymer ?
#
loop_
_entity_poly.entity_id
_entity_poly.type
_entity_poly.pdbx_seq_one_letter_code
_entity_poly.pdbx_strand_id
1 'polypeptide(L)' 'MTIEKCQNHCRERRTKYAGLQHGQLCYCGNTYEIYGPLGRDHCNIECAGDPTEFCGGYLANSVFSTHFNEK' A
#
# COMPACT_ATOMS: atom_id res chain seq x y z
N MET A 1 -8.13 6.04 5.04
CA MET A 1 -7.61 4.78 4.46
C MET A 1 -6.83 4.07 5.56
N THR A 2 -6.95 2.76 5.71
CA THR A 2 -6.06 1.95 6.59
C THR A 2 -5.33 0.92 5.74
N ILE A 3 -4.30 0.28 6.28
CA ILE A 3 -3.56 -0.77 5.57
C ILE A 3 -4.52 -1.91 5.16
N GLU A 4 -5.33 -2.42 6.08
CA GLU A 4 -6.23 -3.54 5.83
C GLU A 4 -7.31 -3.18 4.82
N LYS A 5 -7.83 -1.95 4.87
CA LYS A 5 -8.85 -1.50 3.92
C LYS A 5 -8.31 -1.53 2.49
N CYS A 6 -7.08 -1.08 2.29
CA CYS A 6 -6.45 -1.12 0.97
C CYS A 6 -6.11 -2.55 0.53
N GLN A 7 -5.55 -3.37 1.42
CA GLN A 7 -5.27 -4.78 1.13
C GLN A 7 -6.53 -5.56 0.73
N ASN A 8 -7.62 -5.41 1.49
CA ASN A 8 -8.90 -6.04 1.19
C ASN A 8 -9.45 -5.59 -0.15
N HIS A 9 -9.40 -4.28 -0.43
CA HIS A 9 -9.84 -3.72 -1.71
C HIS A 9 -9.07 -4.29 -2.89
N CYS A 10 -7.73 -4.40 -2.78
CA CYS A 10 -6.89 -4.95 -3.83
C CYS A 10 -7.03 -6.47 -3.97
N ARG A 11 -7.32 -7.18 -2.87
CA ARG A 11 -7.65 -8.61 -2.89
C ARG A 11 -8.95 -8.88 -3.63
N GLU A 12 -9.99 -8.08 -3.42
CA GLU A 12 -11.26 -8.17 -4.16
C GLU A 12 -11.07 -7.96 -5.66
N ARG A 13 -10.11 -7.11 -6.02
CA ARG A 13 -9.68 -6.88 -7.41
C ARG A 13 -8.73 -7.96 -7.96
N ARG A 14 -8.44 -9.02 -7.20
CA ARG A 14 -7.58 -10.15 -7.61
C ARG A 14 -6.16 -9.71 -7.99
N THR A 15 -5.61 -8.77 -7.23
CA THR A 15 -4.22 -8.32 -7.40
C THR A 15 -3.36 -8.79 -6.24
N LYS A 16 -2.07 -9.03 -6.48
CA LYS A 16 -1.12 -9.60 -5.48
C LYS A 16 -0.64 -8.58 -4.43
N TYR A 17 -0.62 -7.30 -4.78
CA TYR A 17 -0.06 -6.25 -3.95
C TYR A 17 -0.99 -5.05 -3.83
N ALA A 18 -0.95 -4.44 -2.65
CA ALA A 18 -1.57 -3.16 -2.33
C ALA A 18 -0.46 -2.14 -2.05
N GLY A 19 -0.56 -0.96 -2.65
CA GLY A 19 0.34 0.17 -2.44
C GLY A 19 -0.41 1.33 -1.80
N LEU A 20 0.08 1.84 -0.67
CA LEU A 20 -0.47 3.03 -0.02
C LEU A 20 0.46 4.22 -0.22
N GLN A 21 -0.12 5.37 -0.57
CA GLN A 21 0.60 6.62 -0.79
C GLN A 21 -0.16 7.79 -0.16
N HIS A 22 0.58 8.78 0.32
CA HIS A 22 0.04 10.05 0.80
C HIS A 22 -1.04 9.88 1.89
N GLY A 23 -0.96 8.82 2.70
CA GLY A 23 -1.89 8.55 3.81
C GLY A 23 -3.29 8.07 3.41
N GLN A 24 -3.67 8.23 2.15
CA GLN A 24 -5.07 8.03 1.72
C GLN A 24 -5.24 7.33 0.37
N LEU A 25 -4.22 7.34 -0.48
CA LEU A 25 -4.27 6.73 -1.81
C LEU A 25 -3.99 5.23 -1.69
N CYS A 26 -4.74 4.44 -2.45
CA CYS A 26 -4.62 2.99 -2.51
C CYS A 26 -4.49 2.54 -3.96
N TYR A 27 -3.43 1.80 -4.24
CA TYR A 27 -3.08 1.27 -5.55
C TYR A 27 -3.06 -0.25 -5.51
N CYS A 28 -3.54 -0.89 -6.56
CA CYS A 28 -3.59 -2.33 -6.66
C CYS A 28 -2.75 -2.78 -7.87
N GLY A 29 -1.92 -3.79 -7.69
CA GLY A 29 -1.01 -4.24 -8.73
C GLY A 29 -0.52 -5.67 -8.54
N ASN A 30 -0.06 -6.27 -9.63
CA ASN A 30 0.58 -7.59 -9.62
C ASN A 30 2.11 -7.51 -9.61
N THR A 31 2.64 -6.30 -9.80
CA THR A 31 4.06 -5.95 -9.76
C THR A 31 4.22 -4.65 -9.00
N TYR A 32 5.41 -4.42 -8.45
CA TYR A 32 5.82 -3.18 -7.80
C TYR A 32 7.32 -2.95 -8.11
N GLU A 33 7.94 -1.92 -7.53
CA GLU A 33 9.36 -1.56 -7.72
C GLU A 33 9.77 -0.98 -9.07
N ILE A 34 8.85 -0.33 -9.80
CA ILE A 34 9.19 0.37 -11.06
C ILE A 34 10.30 1.41 -10.84
N TYR A 35 10.39 1.97 -9.62
CA TYR A 35 11.36 2.98 -9.21
C TYR A 35 12.39 2.49 -8.17
N GLY A 36 12.39 1.19 -7.86
CA GLY A 36 13.24 0.59 -6.81
C GLY A 36 12.77 0.86 -5.37
N PRO A 37 13.43 0.22 -4.39
CA PRO A 37 13.10 0.37 -2.97
C PRO A 37 13.57 1.71 -2.41
N LEU A 38 12.78 2.27 -1.49
CA LEU A 38 13.13 3.47 -0.72
C LEU A 38 13.41 3.12 0.74
N GLY A 39 14.19 3.97 1.41
CA GLY A 39 14.34 3.90 2.86
C GLY A 39 13.00 4.11 3.57
N ARG A 40 12.85 3.50 4.76
CA ARG A 40 11.60 3.59 5.55
C ARG A 40 11.21 5.04 5.89
N ASP A 41 12.18 5.94 5.97
CA ASP A 41 11.96 7.37 6.25
C ASP A 41 11.11 8.07 5.18
N HIS A 42 11.03 7.51 3.96
CA HIS A 42 10.14 8.02 2.91
C HIS A 42 8.69 7.58 3.06
N CYS A 43 8.42 6.57 3.90
CA CYS A 43 7.09 6.01 4.14
C CYS A 43 6.58 6.41 5.53
N ASN A 44 6.53 7.72 5.77
CA ASN A 44 6.32 8.33 7.08
C ASN A 44 5.01 9.13 7.20
N ILE A 45 4.08 8.98 6.26
CA ILE A 45 2.77 9.63 6.33
C ILE A 45 1.77 8.68 6.99
N GLU A 46 1.14 9.16 8.05
CA GLU A 46 0.10 8.44 8.78
C GLU A 46 -1.11 8.09 7.89
N CYS A 47 -1.73 6.96 8.19
CA CYS A 47 -2.95 6.54 7.52
C CYS A 47 -4.13 7.44 7.91
N ALA A 48 -4.85 7.99 6.93
CA ALA A 48 -6.00 8.87 7.17
C ALA A 48 -7.17 8.19 7.90
N GLY A 49 -7.18 6.85 7.99
CA GLY A 49 -8.17 6.07 8.74
C GLY A 49 -7.65 5.49 10.05
N ASP A 50 -6.33 5.53 10.28
CA ASP A 50 -5.68 5.04 11.50
C ASP A 50 -4.32 5.75 11.68
N PRO A 51 -4.22 6.81 12.51
CA PRO A 51 -2.99 7.56 12.68
C PRO A 51 -1.88 6.78 13.41
N THR A 52 -2.15 5.55 13.88
CA THR A 52 -1.12 4.68 14.48
C THR A 52 -0.30 3.89 13.45
N GLU A 53 -0.74 3.91 12.19
CA GLU A 53 -0.12 3.22 11.07
C GLU A 53 0.44 4.20 10.03
N PHE A 54 1.43 3.76 9.24
CA PHE A 54 1.99 4.53 8.13
C PHE A 54 1.51 3.99 6.77
N CYS A 55 1.00 4.90 5.93
CA CYS A 55 0.38 4.63 4.64
C CYS A 55 1.14 5.31 3.49
N GLY A 56 2.45 5.03 3.41
CA GLY A 56 3.34 5.57 2.39
C GLY A 56 3.89 6.95 2.73
N GLY A 57 4.32 7.66 1.68
CA GLY A 57 4.83 9.02 1.74
C GLY A 57 4.24 9.88 0.64
N TYR A 58 4.78 11.09 0.47
CA TYR A 58 4.25 12.05 -0.51
C TYR A 58 4.30 11.50 -1.94
N LEU A 59 5.41 10.84 -2.30
CA LEU A 59 5.63 10.16 -3.59
C LEU A 59 6.19 8.75 -3.40
N ALA A 60 6.02 8.17 -2.21
CA ALA A 60 6.55 6.87 -1.84
C ALA A 60 5.40 5.92 -1.51
N ASN A 61 5.50 4.69 -2.00
CA ASN A 61 4.49 3.66 -1.75
C ASN A 61 4.95 2.74 -0.63
N SER A 62 4.14 2.57 0.41
CA SER A 62 4.24 1.39 1.28
C SER A 62 3.51 0.24 0.60
N VAL A 63 4.24 -0.87 0.36
CA VAL A 63 3.72 -2.02 -0.40
C VAL A 63 3.45 -3.18 0.55
N PHE A 64 2.26 -3.77 0.41
CA PHE A 64 1.79 -4.89 1.23
C PHE A 64 1.27 -6.01 0.32
N SER A 65 1.45 -7.27 0.74
CA SER A 65 0.80 -8.40 0.07
C SER A 65 -0.71 -8.37 0.35
N THR A 66 -1.53 -8.69 -0.64
CA THR A 66 -2.99 -8.86 -0.46
C THR A 66 -3.35 -10.27 0.00
N HIS A 67 -2.39 -11.19 0.05
CA HIS A 67 -2.59 -12.63 0.22
C HIS A 67 -3.55 -13.25 -0.81
N PHE A 68 -3.72 -12.59 -1.97
CA PHE A 68 -4.45 -13.18 -3.08
C PHE A 68 -3.62 -14.31 -3.70
N ASN A 69 -4.11 -15.54 -3.56
CA ASN A 69 -3.56 -16.71 -4.23
C ASN A 69 -4.30 -16.92 -5.55
N GLU A 70 -3.57 -16.83 -6.66
CA GLU A 70 -4.02 -17.29 -7.98
C GLU A 70 -4.17 -18.82 -7.92
N LYS A 71 -5.38 -19.31 -7.64
CA LYS A 71 -5.73 -20.71 -7.93
C LYS A 71 -6.08 -20.86 -9.40
#